data_AF-A0A7I4YUI6-F1
#
_entry.id   AF-A0A7I4YUI6-F1
#
_cell.length_a   1.000
_cell.length_b   1.000
_cell.length_c   1.000
_cell.angle_alpha   90.00
_cell.angle_beta   90.00
_cell.angle_gamma   90.00
#
_symmetry.space_group_name_H-M   'P 1'
#
loop_
_entity.id
_entity.type
_entity.pdbx_description
1 polymer ?
#
loop_
_entity_poly.entity_id
_entity_poly.type
_entity_poly.pdbx_seq_one_letter_code
_entity_poly.pdbx_strand_id
1 'polypeptide(L)'
;MRLIFLVLYFFLVNAELGEIEKKVFKKVHRWYNPKIRWSKQLEGKAQEYLNSKDSLEEGIMVIDGENTYQKDNSLTLGAKLLDTFNGPMWNETEKLTDLPEGTRYGCNLIYQEGSTEDVLRYACLYKKI
;
A
#
# COMPACT_ATOMS: atom_id res chain seq x y z
N MET A 1 -15.04 18.94 33.63
CA MET A 1 -15.56 18.70 32.26
C MET A 1 -14.42 18.15 31.40
N ARG A 2 -14.12 16.85 31.53
CA ARG A 2 -13.00 16.14 30.84
C ARG A 2 -13.58 15.23 29.74
N LEU A 3 -14.24 15.82 28.75
CA LEU A 3 -14.99 15.04 27.74
C LEU A 3 -14.74 15.51 26.30
N ILE A 4 -13.53 15.97 26.01
CA ILE A 4 -13.14 16.33 24.63
C ILE A 4 -11.93 15.50 24.12
N PHE A 5 -11.22 14.77 25.01
CA PHE A 5 -10.03 14.01 24.60
C PHE A 5 -10.29 12.60 24.04
N LEU A 6 -11.53 12.13 23.96
CA LEU A 6 -11.85 10.78 23.48
C LEU A 6 -12.23 10.70 22.00
N VAL A 7 -12.59 11.82 21.35
CA VAL A 7 -13.02 11.82 19.94
C VAL A 7 -11.83 11.88 18.97
N LEU A 8 -10.65 12.31 19.43
CA LEU A 8 -9.43 12.34 18.61
C LEU A 8 -8.62 11.03 18.63
N TYR A 9 -8.90 10.11 19.55
CA TYR A 9 -8.17 8.83 19.61
C TYR A 9 -8.63 7.85 18.53
N PHE A 10 -9.81 8.06 17.94
CA PHE A 10 -10.36 7.20 16.88
C PHE A 10 -9.78 7.47 15.48
N PHE A 11 -9.16 8.63 15.25
CA PHE A 11 -8.53 8.95 13.95
C PHE A 11 -7.04 8.54 13.86
N LEU A 12 -6.48 7.97 14.92
CA LEU A 12 -5.13 7.41 14.93
C LEU A 12 -5.14 5.88 15.01
N VAL A 13 -6.19 5.23 14.49
CA VAL A 13 -6.00 3.88 13.98
C VAL A 13 -5.20 4.04 12.69
N ASN A 14 -3.88 4.11 12.83
CA ASN A 14 -2.99 3.63 11.78
C ASN A 14 -3.48 2.21 11.52
N ALA A 15 -4.30 2.03 10.49
CA ALA A 15 -4.72 0.71 10.04
C ALA A 15 -3.44 -0.03 9.69
N GLU A 16 -2.95 -0.85 10.61
CA GLU A 16 -1.75 -1.62 10.41
C GLU A 16 -2.07 -2.63 9.32
N LEU A 17 -1.20 -2.69 8.31
CA LEU A 17 -1.43 -3.56 7.17
C LEU A 17 -1.51 -5.01 7.66
N GLY A 18 -2.58 -5.71 7.27
CA GLY A 18 -2.77 -7.10 7.66
C GLY A 18 -1.59 -7.99 7.23
N GLU A 19 -1.32 -9.03 8.03
CA GLU A 19 -0.15 -9.89 7.83
C GLU A 19 -0.16 -10.65 6.50
N ILE A 20 -1.36 -10.96 5.96
CA ILE A 20 -1.50 -11.63 4.66
C ILE A 20 -1.12 -10.65 3.53
N GLU A 21 -1.66 -9.45 3.58
CA GLU A 21 -1.45 -8.39 2.59
C GLU A 21 0.02 -7.99 2.55
N LYS A 22 0.63 -7.84 3.73
CA LYS A 22 2.07 -7.59 3.88
C LYS A 22 2.92 -8.70 3.27
N LYS A 23 2.53 -9.97 3.44
CA LYS A 23 3.22 -11.10 2.80
C LYS A 23 3.08 -11.05 1.28
N VAL A 24 1.91 -10.66 0.75
CA VAL A 24 1.71 -10.48 -0.69
C VAL A 24 2.65 -9.40 -1.23
N PHE A 25 2.65 -8.19 -0.67
CA PHE A 25 3.56 -7.13 -1.12
C PHE A 25 5.03 -7.57 -1.08
N LYS A 26 5.48 -8.12 0.05
CA LYS A 26 6.88 -8.58 0.18
C LYS A 26 7.25 -9.66 -0.82
N LYS A 27 6.33 -10.59 -1.11
CA LYS A 27 6.54 -11.67 -2.07
C LYS A 27 6.69 -11.11 -3.48
N VAL A 28 5.78 -10.23 -3.91
CA VAL A 28 5.82 -9.65 -5.26
C VAL A 28 7.08 -8.81 -5.45
N HIS A 29 7.42 -7.93 -4.50
CA HIS A 29 8.65 -7.11 -4.61
C HIS A 29 9.91 -7.97 -4.70
N ARG A 30 9.96 -9.11 -4.02
CA ARG A 30 11.10 -10.03 -4.10
C ARG A 30 11.27 -10.65 -5.49
N TRP A 31 10.20 -10.80 -6.26
CA TRP A 31 10.28 -11.28 -7.64
C TRP A 31 10.95 -10.26 -8.56
N TYR A 32 10.69 -8.97 -8.36
CA TYR A 32 11.23 -7.90 -9.21
C TYR A 32 12.61 -7.41 -8.74
N ASN A 33 12.78 -7.21 -7.44
CA ASN A 33 14.04 -6.73 -6.88
C ASN A 33 14.26 -7.30 -5.47
N PRO A 34 15.07 -8.36 -5.30
CA PRO A 34 15.33 -8.96 -4.00
C PRO A 34 16.26 -8.12 -3.10
N LYS A 35 16.83 -7.02 -3.61
CA LYS A 35 17.82 -6.20 -2.91
C LYS A 35 17.19 -5.08 -2.07
N ILE A 36 15.94 -4.71 -2.35
CA ILE A 36 15.22 -3.70 -1.57
C ILE A 36 14.70 -4.26 -0.25
N ARG A 37 14.43 -3.38 0.72
CA ARG A 37 14.10 -3.76 2.10
C ARG A 37 12.83 -3.08 2.61
N TRP A 38 11.97 -3.87 3.27
CA TRP A 38 10.74 -3.36 3.87
C TRP A 38 11.03 -2.34 4.98
N SER A 39 10.22 -1.31 5.07
CA SER A 39 10.32 -0.22 6.04
C SER A 39 8.96 0.08 6.65
N LYS A 40 8.80 -0.21 7.95
CA LYS A 40 7.57 0.11 8.70
C LYS A 40 7.23 1.61 8.65
N GLN A 41 8.24 2.47 8.59
CA GLN A 41 8.05 3.90 8.43
C GLN A 41 7.41 4.26 7.07
N LEU A 42 7.87 3.63 5.98
CA LEU A 42 7.29 3.88 4.65
C LEU A 42 5.91 3.23 4.49
N GLU A 43 5.65 2.11 5.17
CA GLU A 43 4.32 1.50 5.28
C GLU A 43 3.31 2.47 5.94
N GLY A 44 3.70 3.15 7.02
CA GLY A 44 2.89 4.20 7.63
C GLY A 44 2.65 5.39 6.69
N LYS A 45 3.72 5.89 6.04
CA LYS A 45 3.60 6.98 5.06
C LYS A 45 2.74 6.61 3.85
N ALA A 46 2.74 5.34 3.43
CA ALA A 46 1.88 4.87 2.35
C ALA A 46 0.40 4.93 2.75
N GLN A 47 0.06 4.66 4.02
CA GLN A 47 -1.29 4.86 4.55
C GLN A 47 -1.70 6.32 4.54
N GLU A 48 -0.82 7.20 5.03
CA GLU A 48 -1.04 8.65 5.03
C GLU A 48 -1.31 9.14 3.60
N TYR A 49 -0.45 8.74 2.65
CA TYR A 49 -0.63 9.04 1.23
C TYR A 49 -1.97 8.55 0.67
N LEU A 50 -2.45 7.37 1.05
CA LEU A 50 -3.74 6.86 0.60
C LEU A 50 -4.94 7.63 1.18
N ASN A 51 -4.80 8.18 2.38
CA ASN A 51 -5.88 8.90 3.07
C ASN A 51 -6.06 10.32 2.54
N SER A 52 -4.97 11.04 2.28
CA SER A 52 -5.02 12.48 1.96
C SER A 52 -4.45 12.83 0.59
N LYS A 53 -3.70 11.92 -0.05
CA LYS A 53 -2.85 12.22 -1.21
C LYS A 53 -1.90 13.39 -0.96
N ASP A 54 -1.46 13.55 0.29
CA ASP A 54 -0.53 14.62 0.67
C ASP A 54 0.78 14.55 -0.13
N SER A 55 1.40 15.73 -0.27
CA SER A 55 2.73 15.88 -0.83
C SER A 55 3.74 15.01 -0.07
N LEU A 56 4.45 14.16 -0.79
CA LEU A 56 5.54 13.37 -0.24
C LEU A 56 6.85 14.17 -0.26
N GLU A 57 7.80 13.76 0.58
CA GLU A 57 9.17 14.26 0.53
C GLU A 57 9.76 14.07 -0.89
N GLU A 58 10.59 15.01 -1.33
CA GLU A 58 11.32 14.89 -2.59
C GLU A 58 12.17 13.61 -2.62
N GLY A 59 12.20 12.95 -3.78
CA GLY A 59 12.92 11.69 -3.96
C GLY A 59 12.17 10.44 -3.52
N ILE A 60 10.95 10.56 -2.98
CA ILE A 60 10.05 9.41 -2.79
C ILE A 60 9.41 9.06 -4.13
N MET A 61 9.72 7.87 -4.63
CA MET A 61 8.99 7.28 -5.76
C MET A 61 7.71 6.61 -5.24
N VAL A 62 6.63 6.74 -5.99
CA VAL A 62 5.31 6.16 -5.67
C VAL A 62 4.90 5.22 -6.79
N ILE A 63 4.40 4.04 -6.41
CA ILE A 63 3.58 3.22 -7.28
C ILE A 63 2.29 2.97 -6.52
N ASP A 64 1.18 3.46 -7.07
CA ASP A 64 -0.15 3.27 -6.52
C ASP A 64 -1.10 2.75 -7.60
N GLY A 65 -2.26 2.30 -7.16
CA GLY A 65 -3.27 1.76 -8.05
C GLY A 65 -4.58 1.52 -7.34
N GLU A 66 -5.61 1.35 -8.15
CA GLU A 66 -6.99 1.14 -7.72
C GLU A 66 -7.62 0.07 -8.61
N ASN A 67 -8.43 -0.80 -8.01
CA ASN A 67 -9.33 -1.67 -8.77
C ASN A 67 -10.65 -1.83 -8.02
N THR A 68 -11.71 -2.09 -8.78
CA THR A 68 -13.07 -2.28 -8.28
C THR A 68 -13.51 -3.71 -8.53
N TYR A 69 -14.13 -4.33 -7.53
CA TYR A 69 -14.58 -5.72 -7.57
C TYR A 69 -16.08 -5.77 -7.30
N GLN A 70 -16.83 -6.46 -8.15
CA GLN A 70 -18.25 -6.74 -7.88
C GLN A 70 -18.40 -7.50 -6.55
N LYS A 71 -19.52 -7.30 -5.84
CA LYS A 71 -19.71 -7.88 -4.51
C LYS A 71 -19.79 -9.42 -4.51
N ASP A 72 -20.22 -10.00 -5.63
CA ASP A 72 -20.26 -11.45 -5.86
C ASP A 72 -18.90 -12.04 -6.25
N ASN A 73 -17.86 -11.20 -6.40
CA ASN A 73 -16.52 -11.66 -6.69
C ASN A 73 -15.96 -12.49 -5.53
N SER A 74 -15.61 -13.74 -5.82
CA SER A 74 -15.17 -14.72 -4.82
C SER A 74 -13.68 -14.65 -4.45
N LEU A 75 -12.93 -13.66 -4.95
CA LEU A 75 -11.52 -13.52 -4.63
C LEU A 75 -11.33 -13.08 -3.17
N THR A 76 -10.34 -13.66 -2.51
CA THR A 76 -9.91 -13.19 -1.18
C THR A 76 -9.25 -11.82 -1.28
N LEU A 77 -9.18 -11.06 -0.17
CA LEU A 77 -8.52 -9.75 -0.17
C LEU A 77 -7.07 -9.82 -0.66
N GLY A 78 -6.31 -10.84 -0.28
CA GLY A 78 -4.96 -11.05 -0.78
C GLY A 78 -4.89 -11.32 -2.29
N ALA A 79 -5.88 -12.01 -2.85
CA ALA A 79 -5.99 -12.26 -4.29
C ALA A 79 -6.41 -11.00 -5.05
N LYS A 80 -7.40 -10.25 -4.54
CA LYS A 80 -7.77 -8.92 -5.05
C LYS A 80 -6.56 -7.97 -5.01
N LEU A 81 -5.81 -7.98 -3.92
CA LEU A 81 -4.60 -7.17 -3.83
C LEU A 81 -3.58 -7.55 -4.91
N LEU A 82 -3.29 -8.84 -5.08
CA LEU A 82 -2.36 -9.30 -6.13
C LEU A 82 -2.84 -8.88 -7.52
N ASP A 83 -4.12 -9.01 -7.81
CA ASP A 83 -4.73 -8.62 -9.08
C ASP A 83 -4.61 -7.10 -9.34
N THR A 84 -5.06 -6.27 -8.38
CA THR A 84 -4.92 -4.81 -8.44
C THR A 84 -3.46 -4.38 -8.62
N PHE A 85 -2.55 -5.08 -7.93
CA PHE A 85 -1.14 -4.73 -7.88
C PHE A 85 -0.38 -5.09 -9.15
N ASN A 86 -0.72 -6.22 -9.78
CA ASN A 86 0.02 -6.73 -10.93
C ASN A 86 0.05 -5.72 -12.10
N GLY A 87 -1.09 -5.14 -12.48
CA GLY A 87 -1.18 -4.23 -13.63
C GLY A 87 -0.19 -3.06 -13.58
N PRO A 88 -0.27 -2.18 -12.57
CA PRO A 88 0.65 -1.03 -12.47
C PRO A 88 2.10 -1.46 -12.22
N MET A 89 2.33 -2.54 -11.45
CA MET A 89 3.68 -3.06 -11.20
C MET A 89 4.35 -3.58 -12.48
N TRP A 90 3.60 -4.17 -13.41
CA TRP A 90 4.13 -4.56 -14.73
C TRP A 90 4.62 -3.35 -15.53
N ASN A 91 3.86 -2.26 -15.52
CA ASN A 91 4.25 -1.03 -16.21
C ASN A 91 5.48 -0.36 -15.57
N GLU A 92 5.69 -0.59 -14.28
CA GLU A 92 6.77 -0.01 -13.49
C GLU A 92 7.92 -0.99 -13.24
N THR A 93 7.91 -2.15 -13.90
CA THR A 93 8.86 -3.25 -13.67
C THR A 93 10.30 -2.79 -13.84
N GLU A 94 10.61 -2.05 -14.91
CA GLU A 94 11.96 -1.52 -15.17
C GLU A 94 12.43 -0.59 -14.03
N LYS A 95 11.54 0.31 -13.58
CA LYS A 95 11.88 1.23 -12.48
C LYS A 95 12.13 0.49 -11.16
N LEU A 96 11.45 -0.63 -10.94
CA LEU A 96 11.60 -1.48 -9.77
C LEU A 96 12.85 -2.35 -9.81
N THR A 97 13.14 -2.96 -10.95
CA THR A 97 14.36 -3.78 -11.14
C THR A 97 15.62 -2.95 -10.96
N ASP A 98 15.57 -1.68 -11.34
CA ASP A 98 16.73 -0.78 -11.32
C ASP A 98 16.92 -0.04 -10.00
N LEU A 99 16.05 -0.26 -9.01
CA LEU A 99 16.24 0.34 -7.68
C LEU A 99 17.57 -0.14 -7.07
N PRO A 100 18.41 0.80 -6.58
CA PRO A 100 19.71 0.46 -6.03
C PRO A 100 19.58 -0.41 -4.78
N GLU A 101 20.61 -1.22 -4.53
CA GLU A 101 20.69 -2.00 -3.31
C GLU A 101 20.59 -1.10 -2.07
N GLY A 102 19.86 -1.56 -1.06
CA GLY A 102 19.59 -0.78 0.15
C GLY A 102 18.40 0.17 0.03
N THR A 103 17.79 0.36 -1.15
CA THR A 103 16.51 1.06 -1.29
C THR A 103 15.49 0.50 -0.31
N ARG A 104 14.83 1.40 0.43
CA ARG A 104 13.78 1.04 1.38
C ARG A 104 12.42 1.23 0.72
N TYR A 105 11.50 0.32 0.99
CA TYR A 105 10.13 0.44 0.52
C TYR A 105 9.12 0.11 1.61
N GLY A 106 7.91 0.62 1.48
CA GLY A 106 6.78 0.23 2.31
C GLY A 106 5.48 0.46 1.56
N CYS A 107 4.53 -0.45 1.74
CA CYS A 107 3.24 -0.41 1.06
C CYS A 107 2.10 -0.45 2.06
N ASN A 108 0.96 0.12 1.68
CA ASN A 108 -0.29 -0.05 2.39
C ASN A 108 -1.47 -0.10 1.40
N LEU A 109 -2.67 -0.38 1.92
CA LEU A 109 -3.90 -0.43 1.15
C LEU A 109 -5.08 0.14 1.93
N ILE A 110 -6.09 0.57 1.19
CA ILE A 110 -7.43 0.85 1.70
C ILE A 110 -8.39 -0.06 0.97
N TYR A 111 -9.15 -0.86 1.73
CA TYR A 111 -10.25 -1.66 1.23
C TYR A 111 -11.57 -1.03 1.70
N GLN A 112 -12.41 -0.63 0.75
CA GLN A 112 -13.71 -0.03 1.01
C GLN A 112 -14.79 -0.98 0.51
N GLU A 113 -15.57 -1.51 1.45
CA GLU A 113 -16.72 -2.32 1.10
C GLU A 113 -17.90 -1.43 0.72
N GLY A 114 -18.47 -1.68 -0.46
CA GLY A 114 -19.70 -1.04 -0.90
C GLY A 114 -20.89 -2.01 -0.93
N SER A 115 -22.05 -1.50 -1.34
CA SER A 115 -23.27 -2.29 -1.46
C SER A 115 -23.27 -3.18 -2.71
N THR A 116 -22.70 -2.70 -3.81
CA THR A 116 -22.63 -3.40 -5.10
C THR A 116 -21.21 -3.78 -5.47
N GLU A 117 -20.24 -2.96 -5.07
CA GLU A 117 -18.85 -3.08 -5.46
C GLU A 117 -17.95 -2.77 -4.26
N ASP A 118 -16.84 -3.49 -4.16
CA ASP A 118 -15.76 -3.22 -3.23
C ASP A 118 -14.62 -2.53 -3.98
N VAL A 119 -14.00 -1.51 -3.39
CA VAL A 119 -12.88 -0.77 -3.97
C VAL A 119 -11.61 -1.06 -3.19
N LEU A 120 -10.55 -1.47 -3.89
CA LEU A 120 -9.22 -1.68 -3.33
C LEU A 120 -8.27 -0.65 -3.92
N ARG A 121 -7.69 0.17 -3.03
CA ARG A 121 -6.62 1.12 -3.36
C ARG A 121 -5.34 0.69 -2.67
N TYR A 122 -4.21 0.81 -3.32
CA TYR A 122 -2.90 0.56 -2.70
C TYR A 122 -1.89 1.64 -3.06
N ALA A 123 -0.86 1.77 -2.24
CA ALA A 123 0.32 2.56 -2.56
C ALA A 123 1.57 1.87 -2.00
N CYS A 124 2.66 1.95 -2.76
CA CYS A 124 4.00 1.56 -2.37
C CYS A 124 4.93 2.75 -2.56
N LEU A 125 5.64 3.10 -1.49
CA LEU A 125 6.60 4.20 -1.45
C LEU A 125 8.01 3.64 -1.44
N TYR A 126 8.90 4.24 -2.22
CA TYR A 126 10.30 3.83 -2.36
C TYR A 126 11.20 5.02 -2.06
N LYS A 127 12.13 4.81 -1.12
CA LYS A 127 13.19 5.78 -0.81
C LYS A 127 14.52 5.20 -1.26
N LYS A 128 15.03 5.74 -2.38
CA LYS A 128 16.37 5.45 -2.90
C LYS A 128 17.42 5.98 -1.91
N ILE A 129 18.57 5.33 -1.88
CA ILE A 129 19.76 5.82 -1.17
C ILE A 129 20.46 6.86 -2.04
#